data_AF-A0A542YQW0-F1
#
_entry.id   AF-A0A542YQW0-F1
#
_cell.length_a   1.000
_cell.length_b   1.000
_cell.length_c   1.000
_cell.angle_alpha   90.00
_cell.angle_beta   90.00
_cell.angle_gamma   90.00
#
_symmetry.space_group_name_H-M   'P 1'
#
loop_
_entity.id
_entity.type
_entity.pdbx_description
1 polymer ?
#
loop_
_entity_poly.entity_id
_entity_poly.type
_entity_poly.pdbx_seq_one_letter_code
_entity_poly.pdbx_strand_id
1 'polypeptide(L)'
;MAPLDFSPLERELTREEGQRFRREASEGVYGERARAEEDSQRAGCSCAAAGLGLFLVGLALVGLVVVVAQGEADAGWFSLFLIVPGLGLLVAARFLGGGQDTGPWARRKQLVDFARVNGLGLALFAPPADREGMVFHQGPEARGRRDVVTWERDGQVVEIGTVEGTGGQGLVDGCGYLEMDLGGPVPHLVLDTAARPALSLMPQQWEAETQIIERTGERPFRIYGPPGAEAAAARVFTPELIDLLSDPGSPRCAETRGSTLLVYQFVRHDVLSADQWRRHAQIVDTVLRNEIPPPAAVVGATMTPRRWGRSPWWNWLLVLVLAAGVLALTVSLLLAS
;
A
#
# COMPACT_ATOMS: atom_id res chain seq x y z
N MET A 1 15.87 10.09 23.42
CA MET A 1 14.71 10.82 22.84
C MET A 1 13.57 10.81 23.86
N ALA A 2 12.67 11.80 23.83
CA ALA A 2 11.45 11.76 24.64
C ALA A 2 10.57 10.55 24.25
N PRO A 3 9.71 10.04 25.16
CA PRO A 3 8.66 9.09 24.80
C PRO A 3 7.78 9.64 23.67
N LEU A 4 7.32 8.77 22.76
CA LEU A 4 6.41 9.18 21.70
C LEU A 4 5.05 9.60 22.28
N ASP A 5 4.53 10.73 21.82
CA ASP A 5 3.18 11.20 22.09
C ASP A 5 2.21 10.59 21.07
N PHE A 6 1.37 9.68 21.53
CA PHE A 6 0.37 8.98 20.70
C PHE A 6 -0.99 9.70 20.64
N SER A 7 -1.17 10.80 21.39
CA SER A 7 -2.46 11.52 21.43
C SER A 7 -2.98 11.95 20.05
N PRO A 8 -2.14 12.30 19.05
CA PRO A 8 -2.65 12.64 17.72
C PRO A 8 -3.28 11.46 16.96
N LEU A 9 -2.86 10.22 17.25
CA LEU A 9 -3.40 9.01 16.62
C LEU A 9 -4.75 8.61 17.22
N GLU A 10 -4.95 8.86 18.50
CA GLU A 10 -6.16 8.49 19.25
C GLU A 10 -7.27 9.54 19.14
N ARG A 11 -6.93 10.77 18.74
CA ARG A 11 -7.88 11.87 18.59
C ARG A 11 -8.77 11.70 17.37
N GLU A 12 -10.08 11.77 17.54
CA GLU A 12 -11.01 11.88 16.40
C GLU A 12 -10.83 13.21 15.67
N LEU A 13 -10.68 13.15 14.35
CA LEU A 13 -10.65 14.33 13.49
C LEU A 13 -12.04 14.77 13.09
N THR A 14 -12.23 16.09 13.10
CA THR A 14 -13.43 16.68 12.53
C THR A 14 -13.39 16.59 11.00
N ARG A 15 -14.58 16.54 10.39
CA ARG A 15 -14.72 16.57 8.93
C ARG A 15 -14.08 17.81 8.30
N GLU A 16 -14.14 18.95 8.99
CA GLU A 16 -13.56 20.21 8.56
C GLU A 16 -12.03 20.16 8.48
N GLU A 17 -11.38 19.56 9.49
CA GLU A 17 -9.93 19.34 9.49
C GLU A 17 -9.50 18.44 8.32
N GLY A 18 -10.23 17.35 8.08
CA GLY A 18 -9.96 16.45 6.95
C GLY A 18 -10.12 17.15 5.60
N GLN A 19 -11.16 17.99 5.43
CA GLN A 19 -11.35 18.78 4.21
C GLN A 19 -10.28 19.84 4.01
N ARG A 20 -9.86 20.52 5.09
CA ARG A 20 -8.76 21.49 5.03
C ARG A 20 -7.48 20.81 4.56
N PHE A 21 -7.11 19.69 5.19
CA PHE A 21 -5.93 18.93 4.83
C PHE A 21 -5.96 18.44 3.36
N ARG A 22 -7.12 17.97 2.90
CA ARG A 22 -7.30 17.58 1.49
C ARG A 22 -7.08 18.73 0.52
N ARG A 23 -7.53 19.95 0.86
CA ARG A 23 -7.27 21.16 0.05
C ARG A 23 -5.77 21.46 0.00
N GLU A 24 -5.09 21.48 1.13
CA GLU A 24 -3.64 21.70 1.22
C GLU A 24 -2.86 20.66 0.39
N ALA A 25 -3.27 19.38 0.43
CA ALA A 25 -2.68 18.34 -0.40
C ALA A 25 -2.88 18.58 -1.90
N SER A 26 -4.07 19.01 -2.32
CA SER A 26 -4.34 19.37 -3.73
C SER A 26 -3.58 20.61 -4.21
N GLU A 27 -3.23 21.50 -3.30
CA GLU A 27 -2.39 22.67 -3.56
C GLU A 27 -0.89 22.30 -3.63
N GLY A 28 -0.53 21.05 -3.33
CA GLY A 28 0.84 20.54 -3.42
C GLY A 28 1.68 20.73 -2.17
N VAL A 29 1.08 21.10 -1.02
CA VAL A 29 1.80 21.30 0.25
C VAL A 29 2.58 20.06 0.69
N TYR A 30 2.09 18.86 0.34
CA TYR A 30 2.69 17.57 0.68
C TYR A 30 3.40 16.89 -0.51
N GLY A 31 3.73 17.66 -1.55
CA GLY A 31 4.47 17.20 -2.74
C GLY A 31 3.59 16.75 -3.91
N GLU A 32 4.22 16.59 -5.07
CA GLU A 32 3.54 16.33 -6.35
C GLU A 32 2.75 15.01 -6.37
N ARG A 33 3.23 13.98 -5.68
CA ARG A 33 2.51 12.69 -5.62
C ARG A 33 1.23 12.75 -4.82
N ALA A 34 1.23 13.48 -3.70
CA ALA A 34 0.00 13.68 -2.92
C ALA A 34 -1.05 14.43 -3.74
N ARG A 35 -0.62 15.42 -4.53
CA ARG A 35 -1.46 16.11 -5.50
C ARG A 35 -1.95 15.19 -6.61
N ALA A 36 -1.06 14.41 -7.23
CA ALA A 36 -1.40 13.51 -8.32
C ALA A 36 -2.37 12.40 -7.90
N GLU A 37 -2.26 11.88 -6.68
CA GLU A 37 -3.20 10.89 -6.16
C GLU A 37 -4.58 11.51 -5.92
N GLU A 38 -4.65 12.71 -5.35
CA GLU A 38 -5.90 13.46 -5.20
C GLU A 38 -6.55 13.77 -6.56
N ASP A 39 -5.75 14.19 -7.56
CA ASP A 39 -6.21 14.41 -8.93
C ASP A 39 -6.69 13.11 -9.59
N SER A 40 -5.99 11.99 -9.38
CA SER A 40 -6.37 10.65 -9.85
C SER A 40 -7.67 10.17 -9.20
N GLN A 41 -7.85 10.38 -7.89
CA GLN A 41 -9.08 10.01 -7.18
C GLN A 41 -10.27 10.84 -7.67
N ARG A 42 -10.08 12.16 -7.88
CA ARG A 42 -11.09 13.03 -8.50
C ARG A 42 -11.43 12.59 -9.92
N ALA A 43 -10.42 12.24 -10.72
CA ALA A 43 -10.60 11.78 -12.09
C ALA A 43 -11.33 10.43 -12.15
N GLY A 44 -10.97 9.46 -11.30
CA GLY A 44 -11.59 8.13 -11.26
C GLY A 44 -13.09 8.17 -10.95
N CYS A 45 -13.49 8.91 -9.91
CA CYS A 45 -14.90 9.10 -9.58
C CYS A 45 -15.66 9.83 -10.70
N SER A 46 -15.03 10.84 -11.32
CA SER A 46 -15.63 11.59 -12.43
C SER A 46 -15.80 10.72 -13.68
N CYS A 47 -14.82 9.88 -14.02
CA CYS A 47 -14.85 9.01 -15.19
C CYS A 47 -15.91 7.90 -15.06
N ALA A 48 -16.02 7.26 -13.90
CA ALA A 48 -17.01 6.20 -13.69
C ALA A 48 -18.45 6.74 -13.80
N ALA A 49 -18.71 7.90 -13.18
CA ALA A 49 -20.02 8.50 -13.19
C ALA A 49 -20.35 9.18 -14.54
N ALA A 50 -19.36 9.78 -15.23
CA ALA A 50 -19.52 10.27 -16.60
C ALA A 50 -19.76 9.12 -17.58
N GLY A 51 -19.05 8.00 -17.44
CA GLY A 51 -19.26 6.80 -18.24
C GLY A 51 -20.67 6.23 -18.06
N LEU A 52 -21.15 6.13 -16.81
CA LEU A 52 -22.53 5.71 -16.53
C LEU A 52 -23.57 6.70 -17.10
N GLY A 53 -23.36 8.00 -16.93
CA GLY A 53 -24.23 9.03 -17.47
C GLY A 53 -24.32 8.98 -19.00
N LEU A 54 -23.17 8.89 -19.68
CA LEU A 54 -23.10 8.72 -21.14
C LEU A 54 -23.77 7.42 -21.60
N PHE A 55 -23.58 6.32 -20.87
CA PHE A 55 -24.24 5.05 -21.16
C PHE A 55 -25.77 5.17 -21.09
N LEU A 56 -26.30 5.80 -20.04
CA LEU A 56 -27.75 6.01 -19.88
C LEU A 56 -28.32 6.93 -20.96
N VAL A 57 -27.59 8.00 -21.32
CA VAL A 57 -27.99 8.90 -22.43
C VAL A 57 -27.98 8.14 -23.76
N GLY A 58 -26.97 7.31 -24.02
CA GLY A 58 -26.91 6.47 -25.21
C GLY A 58 -28.08 5.50 -25.30
N LEU A 59 -28.41 4.83 -24.19
CA LEU A 59 -29.56 3.92 -24.10
C LEU A 59 -30.89 4.65 -24.34
N ALA A 60 -31.03 5.88 -23.82
CA ALA A 60 -32.19 6.72 -24.07
C ALA A 60 -32.35 7.10 -25.55
N LEU A 61 -31.25 7.43 -26.22
CA LEU A 61 -31.25 7.80 -27.64
C LEU A 61 -31.60 6.60 -28.53
N VAL A 62 -31.09 5.40 -28.22
CA VAL A 62 -31.46 4.17 -28.94
C VAL A 62 -32.96 3.89 -28.78
N GLY A 63 -33.49 4.01 -27.56
CA GLY A 63 -34.93 3.88 -27.30
C GLY A 63 -35.75 4.88 -28.11
N LEU A 64 -35.32 6.15 -28.17
CA LEU A 64 -35.97 7.19 -28.95
C LEU A 64 -36.02 6.84 -30.45
N VAL A 65 -34.93 6.33 -31.03
CA VAL A 65 -34.88 5.95 -32.45
C VAL A 65 -35.86 4.82 -32.76
N VAL A 66 -35.93 3.79 -31.91
CA VAL A 66 -36.88 2.66 -32.07
C VAL A 66 -38.33 3.15 -32.04
N VAL A 67 -38.64 4.04 -31.09
CA VAL A 67 -39.97 4.63 -30.95
C VAL A 67 -40.37 5.44 -32.18
N VAL A 68 -39.48 6.31 -32.64
CA VAL A 68 -39.73 7.14 -33.84
C VAL A 68 -39.93 6.24 -35.07
N ALA A 69 -39.18 5.16 -35.19
CA ALA A 69 -39.33 4.20 -36.29
C ALA A 69 -40.66 3.44 -36.26
N GLN A 70 -41.23 3.19 -35.06
CA GLN A 70 -42.50 2.49 -34.88
C GLN A 70 -43.73 3.41 -34.97
N GLY A 71 -43.54 4.73 -34.98
CA GLY A 71 -44.63 5.70 -35.11
C GLY A 71 -45.54 5.80 -33.88
N GLU A 72 -45.13 5.24 -32.74
CA GLU A 72 -45.90 5.30 -31.50
C GLU A 72 -45.66 6.64 -30.77
N ALA A 73 -46.65 7.52 -30.78
CA ALA A 73 -46.56 8.85 -30.18
C ALA A 73 -46.39 8.83 -28.65
N ASP A 74 -46.86 7.78 -27.98
CA ASP A 74 -46.82 7.68 -26.52
C ASP A 74 -45.42 7.35 -25.97
N ALA A 75 -44.50 6.87 -26.81
CA ALA A 75 -43.22 6.38 -26.34
C ALA A 75 -42.11 7.45 -26.26
N GLY A 76 -42.37 8.68 -26.73
CA GLY A 76 -41.46 9.82 -26.57
C GLY A 76 -41.24 10.24 -25.10
N TRP A 77 -42.21 9.98 -24.22
CA TRP A 77 -42.09 10.26 -22.78
C TRP A 77 -41.08 9.32 -22.09
N PHE A 78 -40.93 8.08 -22.57
CA PHE A 78 -39.93 7.14 -22.02
C PHE A 78 -38.50 7.56 -22.30
N SER A 79 -38.23 8.19 -23.45
CA SER A 79 -36.90 8.71 -23.80
C SER A 79 -36.50 9.88 -22.89
N LEU A 80 -37.45 10.80 -22.64
CA LEU A 80 -37.23 11.91 -21.71
C LEU A 80 -36.95 11.40 -20.28
N PHE A 81 -37.64 10.31 -19.89
CA PHE A 81 -37.46 9.66 -18.60
C PHE A 81 -36.05 9.09 -18.39
N LEU A 82 -35.30 8.78 -19.45
CA LEU A 82 -33.92 8.28 -19.34
C LEU A 82 -32.87 9.39 -19.53
N ILE A 83 -33.15 10.40 -20.36
CA ILE A 83 -32.25 11.54 -20.57
C ILE A 83 -32.11 12.37 -19.30
N VAL A 84 -33.22 12.69 -18.62
CA VAL A 84 -33.21 13.54 -17.42
C VAL A 84 -32.37 12.93 -16.28
N PRO A 85 -32.52 11.65 -15.88
CA PRO A 85 -31.65 11.05 -14.89
C PRO A 85 -30.22 10.83 -15.39
N GLY A 86 -30.00 10.60 -16.69
CA GLY A 86 -28.66 10.55 -17.27
C GLY A 86 -27.90 11.87 -17.14
N LEU A 87 -28.55 12.99 -17.46
CA LEU A 87 -28.01 14.34 -17.26
C LEU A 87 -27.87 14.66 -15.77
N GLY A 88 -28.86 14.27 -14.97
CA GLY A 88 -28.85 14.40 -13.52
C GLY A 88 -27.66 13.69 -12.89
N LEU A 89 -27.32 12.47 -13.35
CA LEU A 89 -26.14 11.72 -12.94
C LEU A 89 -24.83 12.38 -13.35
N LEU A 90 -24.76 13.00 -14.54
CA LEU A 90 -23.60 13.77 -14.98
C LEU A 90 -23.35 15.02 -14.12
N VAL A 91 -24.41 15.76 -13.79
CA VAL A 91 -24.33 16.91 -12.88
C VAL A 91 -23.99 16.44 -11.47
N ALA A 92 -24.68 15.41 -10.97
CA ALA A 92 -24.43 14.83 -9.67
C ALA A 92 -23.00 14.27 -9.56
N ALA A 93 -22.44 13.65 -10.61
CA ALA A 93 -21.04 13.21 -10.65
C ALA A 93 -20.06 14.35 -10.37
N ARG A 94 -20.34 15.53 -10.94
CA ARG A 94 -19.50 16.71 -10.81
C ARG A 94 -19.55 17.31 -9.40
N PHE A 95 -20.69 17.20 -8.71
CA PHE A 95 -20.87 17.73 -7.36
C PHE A 95 -20.59 16.69 -6.25
N LEU A 96 -20.94 15.43 -6.45
CA LEU A 96 -20.75 14.32 -5.52
C LEU A 96 -19.32 13.77 -5.56
N GLY A 97 -18.60 13.89 -6.68
CA GLY A 97 -17.17 13.55 -6.76
C GLY A 97 -16.29 14.35 -5.78
N GLY A 98 -16.80 15.46 -5.24
CA GLY A 98 -16.14 16.26 -4.21
C GLY A 98 -16.43 15.84 -2.77
N GLY A 99 -17.51 15.11 -2.50
CA GLY A 99 -18.01 14.91 -1.14
C GLY A 99 -18.38 13.47 -0.86
N GLN A 100 -17.61 12.81 0.01
CA GLN A 100 -18.12 12.32 1.30
C GLN A 100 -17.09 11.49 2.07
N ASP A 101 -16.14 10.85 1.39
CA ASP A 101 -15.16 10.02 2.11
C ASP A 101 -13.94 10.86 2.51
N THR A 102 -14.08 11.61 3.61
CA THR A 102 -12.94 12.24 4.28
C THR A 102 -12.10 11.24 5.06
N GLY A 103 -12.51 9.97 5.15
CA GLY A 103 -11.85 8.94 5.96
C GLY A 103 -10.35 8.83 5.67
N PRO A 104 -9.91 8.60 4.43
CA PRO A 104 -8.49 8.45 4.11
C PRO A 104 -7.66 9.71 4.40
N TRP A 105 -8.21 10.89 4.11
CA TRP A 105 -7.51 12.17 4.31
C TRP A 105 -7.43 12.57 5.77
N ALA A 106 -8.50 12.33 6.54
CA ALA A 106 -8.47 12.48 7.99
C ALA A 106 -7.38 11.58 8.58
N ARG A 107 -7.37 10.30 8.19
CA ARG A 107 -6.35 9.36 8.67
C ARG A 107 -4.92 9.85 8.41
N ARG A 108 -4.62 10.32 7.19
CA ARG A 108 -3.31 10.90 6.87
C ARG A 108 -3.00 12.18 7.66
N LYS A 109 -4.01 13.00 7.95
CA LYS A 109 -3.83 14.19 8.81
C LYS A 109 -3.45 13.81 10.24
N GLN A 110 -4.03 12.76 10.82
CA GLN A 110 -3.62 12.24 12.14
C GLN A 110 -2.15 11.82 12.12
N LEU A 111 -1.72 11.12 11.06
CA LEU A 111 -0.33 10.72 10.89
C LEU A 111 0.61 11.92 10.75
N VAL A 112 0.23 12.96 10.00
CA VAL A 112 0.98 14.21 9.88
C VAL A 112 1.12 14.92 11.23
N ASP A 113 0.04 14.97 12.02
CA ASP A 113 0.08 15.56 13.35
C ASP A 113 0.95 14.74 14.31
N PHE A 114 0.82 13.41 14.28
CA PHE A 114 1.66 12.50 15.04
C PHE A 114 3.15 12.69 14.73
N ALA A 115 3.52 12.68 13.44
CA ALA A 115 4.89 12.91 13.02
C ALA A 115 5.40 14.28 13.47
N ARG A 116 4.59 15.34 13.30
CA ARG A 116 4.97 16.70 13.68
C ARG A 116 5.20 16.86 15.18
N VAL A 117 4.29 16.38 16.02
CA VAL A 117 4.38 16.49 17.49
C VAL A 117 5.60 15.75 18.02
N ASN A 118 5.96 14.63 17.38
CA ASN A 118 7.10 13.80 17.77
C ASN A 118 8.42 14.16 17.06
N GLY A 119 8.42 15.15 16.17
CA GLY A 119 9.61 15.51 15.39
C GLY A 119 10.07 14.43 14.42
N LEU A 120 9.16 13.57 13.94
CA LEU A 120 9.44 12.50 12.99
C LEU A 120 9.41 13.05 11.56
N GLY A 121 10.30 12.52 10.70
CA GLY A 121 10.18 12.69 9.26
C GLY A 121 8.97 11.92 8.74
N LEU A 122 8.24 12.50 7.79
CA LEU A 122 7.08 11.85 7.18
C LEU A 122 7.06 12.11 5.67
N ALA A 123 6.91 11.04 4.92
CA ALA A 123 6.61 11.05 3.49
C ALA A 123 5.36 10.19 3.23
N LEU A 124 4.23 10.85 2.92
CA LEU A 124 2.99 10.15 2.59
C LEU A 124 3.15 9.21 1.38
N PHE A 125 4.05 9.58 0.46
CA PHE A 125 4.43 8.76 -0.69
C PHE A 125 5.94 8.80 -0.87
N ALA A 126 6.57 7.64 -0.86
CA ALA A 126 7.96 7.48 -1.23
C ALA A 126 8.07 6.61 -2.49
N PRO A 127 9.06 6.87 -3.36
CA PRO A 127 9.29 6.03 -4.52
C PRO A 127 9.58 4.59 -4.07
N PRO A 128 9.41 3.61 -4.98
CA PRO A 128 10.09 2.33 -4.82
C PRO A 128 11.56 2.68 -4.62
N ALA A 129 12.07 2.42 -3.43
CA ALA A 129 13.48 2.54 -3.19
C ALA A 129 14.11 1.17 -3.54
N ASP A 130 15.33 1.20 -4.04
CA ASP A 130 16.17 0.00 -4.20
C ASP A 130 16.56 -0.49 -2.79
N ARG A 131 15.56 -0.94 -2.02
CA ARG A 131 15.73 -1.49 -0.68
C ARG A 131 15.95 -2.98 -0.81
N GLU A 132 16.84 -3.48 0.02
CA GLU A 132 17.04 -4.91 0.19
C GLU A 132 15.90 -5.47 1.04
N GLY A 133 15.44 -6.67 0.73
CA GLY A 133 14.42 -7.37 1.53
C GLY A 133 13.34 -8.05 0.71
N MET A 134 12.75 -9.12 1.27
CA MET A 134 11.76 -9.95 0.59
C MET A 134 10.56 -9.16 0.07
N VAL A 135 10.09 -8.16 0.81
CA VAL A 135 8.92 -7.34 0.42
C VAL A 135 9.28 -6.25 -0.60
N PHE A 136 10.55 -6.07 -0.94
CA PHE A 136 10.97 -5.06 -1.91
C PHE A 136 11.35 -5.67 -3.26
N HIS A 137 11.71 -6.96 -3.33
CA HIS A 137 12.24 -7.61 -4.55
C HIS A 137 11.22 -8.34 -5.45
N GLN A 138 9.92 -8.30 -5.13
CA GLN A 138 8.90 -9.10 -5.83
C GLN A 138 8.33 -8.44 -7.11
N GLY A 139 9.21 -8.11 -8.05
CA GLY A 139 8.85 -7.79 -9.44
C GLY A 139 8.93 -6.31 -9.83
N PRO A 140 9.06 -6.02 -11.14
CA PRO A 140 9.30 -4.67 -11.67
C PRO A 140 8.07 -3.75 -11.66
N GLU A 141 6.89 -4.26 -11.32
CA GLU A 141 5.65 -3.49 -11.26
C GLU A 141 5.53 -2.79 -9.89
N ALA A 142 6.23 -1.65 -9.81
CA ALA A 142 5.95 -0.48 -8.97
C ALA A 142 5.38 -0.77 -7.57
N ARG A 143 6.25 -1.19 -6.64
CA ARG A 143 5.94 -1.11 -5.22
C ARG A 143 6.06 0.33 -4.73
N GLY A 144 4.93 1.00 -4.61
CA GLY A 144 4.87 2.29 -3.92
C GLY A 144 5.08 2.07 -2.43
N ARG A 145 5.78 3.01 -1.77
CA ARG A 145 5.81 3.07 -0.31
C ARG A 145 4.92 4.22 0.12
N ARG A 146 4.05 3.97 1.09
CA ARG A 146 3.12 4.95 1.64
C ARG A 146 3.34 5.13 3.12
N ASP A 147 2.94 6.31 3.59
CA ASP A 147 2.90 6.66 5.01
C ASP A 147 4.25 6.37 5.70
N VAL A 148 5.35 6.72 5.02
CA VAL A 148 6.71 6.44 5.45
C VAL A 148 7.10 7.43 6.53
N VAL A 149 7.37 6.93 7.73
CA VAL A 149 7.81 7.71 8.88
C VAL A 149 9.23 7.32 9.23
N THR A 150 10.09 8.32 9.38
CA THR A 150 11.52 8.12 9.67
C THR A 150 11.92 8.90 10.91
N TRP A 151 12.76 8.31 11.75
CA TRP A 151 13.39 9.03 12.85
C TRP A 151 14.76 8.43 13.19
N GLU A 152 15.52 9.17 13.99
CA GLU A 152 16.81 8.70 14.50
C GLU A 152 16.67 8.32 15.98
N ARG A 153 17.23 7.17 16.36
CA ARG A 153 17.26 6.69 17.73
C ARG A 153 18.65 6.12 18.03
N ASP A 154 19.35 6.73 18.98
CA ASP A 154 20.71 6.36 19.40
C ASP A 154 21.70 6.24 18.22
N GLY A 155 21.59 7.16 17.25
CA GLY A 155 22.43 7.20 16.05
C GLY A 155 22.01 6.22 14.94
N GLN A 156 20.99 5.40 15.16
CA GLN A 156 20.42 4.52 14.14
C GLN A 156 19.19 5.15 13.49
N VAL A 157 19.11 5.05 12.17
CA VAL A 157 17.92 5.48 11.42
C VAL A 157 16.89 4.35 11.46
N VAL A 158 15.67 4.71 11.83
CA VAL A 158 14.50 3.83 11.80
C VAL A 158 13.49 4.38 10.81
N GLU A 159 12.92 3.48 10.01
CA GLU A 159 11.87 3.77 9.05
C GLU A 159 10.70 2.80 9.25
N ILE A 160 9.47 3.32 9.28
CA ILE A 160 8.24 2.53 9.25
C ILE A 160 7.44 2.97 8.04
N GLY A 161 6.79 2.04 7.36
CA GLY A 161 5.87 2.41 6.31
C GLY A 161 5.00 1.25 5.85
N THR A 162 4.26 1.52 4.79
CA THR A 162 3.45 0.51 4.11
C THR A 162 3.98 0.30 2.69
N VAL A 163 4.26 -0.94 2.34
CA VAL A 163 4.52 -1.34 0.95
C VAL A 163 3.20 -1.74 0.31
N GLU A 164 2.92 -1.15 -0.85
CA GLU A 164 1.79 -1.53 -1.70
C GLU A 164 2.30 -2.11 -3.00
N GLY A 165 1.74 -3.25 -3.44
CA GLY A 165 2.02 -3.78 -4.77
C GLY A 165 1.29 -5.08 -5.09
N THR A 166 1.25 -5.41 -6.38
CA THR A 166 0.71 -6.68 -6.88
C THR A 166 1.84 -7.71 -6.94
N GLY A 167 1.87 -8.66 -6.01
CA GLY A 167 2.74 -9.83 -6.10
C GLY A 167 2.17 -10.84 -7.10
N GLY A 168 3.04 -11.58 -7.79
CA GLY A 168 2.65 -12.61 -8.76
C GLY A 168 1.80 -13.78 -8.20
N GLN A 169 1.60 -13.85 -6.88
CA GLN A 169 0.71 -14.80 -6.20
C GLN A 169 -0.43 -14.13 -5.39
N GLY A 170 -0.63 -12.82 -5.53
CA GLY A 170 -1.67 -12.07 -4.82
C GLY A 170 -1.24 -10.65 -4.50
N LEU A 171 -2.21 -9.75 -4.28
CA LEU A 171 -1.94 -8.40 -3.79
C LEU A 171 -1.21 -8.48 -2.44
N VAL A 172 -0.03 -7.85 -2.35
CA VAL A 172 0.52 -7.41 -1.08
C VAL A 172 -0.13 -6.06 -0.81
N ASP A 173 -1.44 -6.08 -0.56
CA ASP A 173 -2.17 -4.88 -0.21
C ASP A 173 -1.90 -4.55 1.26
N GLY A 174 -1.14 -3.49 1.49
CA GLY A 174 -0.94 -2.92 2.81
C GLY A 174 0.01 -3.69 3.74
N CYS A 175 1.13 -4.23 3.22
CA CYS A 175 2.14 -4.83 4.09
C CYS A 175 2.91 -3.75 4.85
N GLY A 176 2.81 -3.76 6.17
CA GLY A 176 3.58 -2.88 7.04
C GLY A 176 5.02 -3.37 7.15
N TYR A 177 5.96 -2.45 7.14
CA TYR A 177 7.35 -2.74 7.41
C TYR A 177 7.92 -1.78 8.46
N LEU A 178 8.89 -2.30 9.22
CA LEU A 178 9.84 -1.53 9.99
C LEU A 178 11.23 -1.90 9.49
N GLU A 179 12.06 -0.89 9.28
CA GLU A 179 13.44 -1.01 8.86
C GLU A 179 14.32 -0.25 9.86
N MET A 180 15.39 -0.87 10.31
CA MET A 180 16.40 -0.19 11.15
C MET A 180 17.80 -0.65 10.78
N ASP A 181 18.76 0.27 10.89
CA ASP A 181 20.17 -0.07 10.84
C ASP A 181 20.61 -0.73 12.16
N LEU A 182 21.40 -1.80 12.05
CA LEU A 182 21.99 -2.55 13.14
C LEU A 182 23.41 -2.05 13.47
N GLY A 183 23.95 -1.10 12.71
CA GLY A 183 25.26 -0.50 12.92
C GLY A 183 26.44 -1.37 12.45
N GLY A 184 26.18 -2.52 11.84
CA GLY A 184 27.20 -3.40 11.28
C GLY A 184 26.62 -4.55 10.47
N PRO A 185 27.40 -5.19 9.58
CA PRO A 185 26.89 -6.29 8.79
C PRO A 185 26.41 -7.47 9.65
N VAL A 186 25.37 -8.15 9.17
CA VAL A 186 24.81 -9.35 9.75
C VAL A 186 24.63 -10.35 8.62
N PRO A 187 24.85 -11.66 8.85
CA PRO A 187 24.44 -12.67 7.90
C PRO A 187 22.98 -12.48 7.49
N HIS A 188 22.62 -12.94 6.31
CA HIS A 188 21.23 -12.92 5.92
C HIS A 188 20.45 -13.97 6.74
N LEU A 189 19.60 -13.51 7.66
CA LEU A 189 18.78 -14.33 8.53
C LEU A 189 17.30 -14.01 8.31
N VAL A 190 16.43 -14.99 8.47
CA VAL A 190 14.98 -14.79 8.41
C VAL A 190 14.33 -15.46 9.61
N LEU A 191 13.53 -14.70 10.36
CA LEU A 191 12.64 -15.24 11.39
C LEU A 191 11.23 -15.32 10.81
N ASP A 192 10.69 -16.53 10.77
CA ASP A 192 9.34 -16.83 10.35
C ASP A 192 8.47 -17.22 11.55
N THR A 193 7.30 -16.60 11.66
CA THR A 193 6.29 -16.91 12.68
C THR A 193 5.18 -17.75 12.05
N ALA A 194 4.82 -18.88 12.65
CA ALA A 194 3.96 -19.90 12.01
C ALA A 194 2.55 -19.44 11.55
N ALA A 195 2.10 -18.24 11.95
CA ALA A 195 0.77 -17.72 11.65
C ALA A 195 0.54 -17.34 10.17
N ARG A 196 1.59 -17.01 9.43
CA ARG A 196 1.63 -16.93 7.97
C ARG A 196 3.08 -17.17 7.55
N PRO A 197 3.41 -18.30 6.92
CA PRO A 197 4.79 -18.60 6.59
C PRO A 197 5.33 -17.53 5.65
N ALA A 198 6.28 -16.72 6.11
CA ALA A 198 7.09 -15.83 5.28
C ALA A 198 7.75 -16.61 4.13
N LEU A 199 7.97 -17.92 4.33
CA LEU A 199 8.44 -18.86 3.32
C LEU A 199 7.60 -18.88 2.04
N SER A 200 6.29 -18.57 2.09
CA SER A 200 5.48 -18.43 0.86
C SER A 200 5.90 -17.26 -0.04
N LEU A 201 6.72 -16.35 0.49
CA LEU A 201 7.27 -15.18 -0.20
C LEU A 201 8.78 -15.30 -0.46
N MET A 202 9.43 -16.34 0.05
CA MET A 202 10.86 -16.62 -0.19
C MET A 202 11.06 -17.30 -1.55
N PRO A 203 12.11 -16.93 -2.31
CA PRO A 203 12.51 -17.73 -3.46
C PRO A 203 12.79 -19.17 -3.04
N GLN A 204 12.22 -20.13 -3.78
CA GLN A 204 12.38 -21.58 -3.57
C GLN A 204 13.85 -22.04 -3.45
N GLN A 205 14.78 -21.24 -3.98
CA GLN A 205 16.23 -21.48 -3.92
C GLN A 205 16.82 -21.37 -2.51
N TRP A 206 16.14 -20.72 -1.55
CA TRP A 206 16.64 -20.64 -0.17
C TRP A 206 16.46 -21.92 0.63
N GLU A 207 15.45 -22.73 0.32
CA GLU A 207 15.15 -23.95 1.08
C GLU A 207 16.31 -24.96 1.03
N ALA A 208 17.20 -24.87 0.02
CA ALA A 208 18.27 -25.85 -0.20
C ALA A 208 19.54 -25.63 0.64
N GLU A 209 19.80 -24.42 1.16
CA GLU A 209 21.11 -24.06 1.76
C GLU A 209 21.01 -23.51 3.20
N THR A 210 19.84 -23.66 3.83
CA THR A 210 19.51 -22.95 5.06
C THR A 210 19.49 -23.89 6.27
N GLN A 211 20.22 -23.51 7.32
CA GLN A 211 20.12 -24.17 8.62
C GLN A 211 18.89 -23.63 9.37
N ILE A 212 18.06 -24.55 9.87
CA ILE A 212 16.88 -24.24 10.67
C ILE A 212 17.27 -24.28 12.15
N ILE A 213 17.14 -23.14 12.83
CA ILE A 213 17.13 -23.08 14.29
C ILE A 213 15.66 -23.00 14.70
N GLU A 214 15.10 -24.11 15.14
CA GLU A 214 13.69 -24.22 15.51
C GLU A 214 13.54 -24.19 17.03
N ARG A 215 12.58 -23.40 17.52
CA ARG A 215 12.05 -23.57 18.87
C ARG A 215 10.60 -24.03 18.77
N THR A 216 10.36 -25.23 19.26
CA THR A 216 9.03 -25.82 19.44
C THR A 216 8.46 -25.40 20.79
N GLY A 217 7.23 -24.90 20.80
CA GLY A 217 6.54 -24.37 22.00
C GLY A 217 5.21 -23.69 21.63
N GLU A 218 4.58 -23.01 22.60
CA GLU A 218 3.27 -22.34 22.40
C GLU A 218 3.29 -21.22 21.35
N ARG A 219 4.46 -20.63 21.11
CA ARG A 219 4.70 -19.60 20.08
C ARG A 219 5.74 -20.11 19.08
N PRO A 220 5.34 -20.96 18.11
CA PRO A 220 6.28 -21.58 17.19
C PRO A 220 6.88 -20.53 16.23
N PHE A 221 8.20 -20.50 16.16
CA PHE A 221 8.97 -19.71 15.19
C PHE A 221 10.11 -20.54 14.63
N ARG A 222 10.58 -20.14 13.45
CA ARG A 222 11.76 -20.73 12.80
C ARG A 222 12.71 -19.61 12.41
N ILE A 223 13.99 -19.83 12.66
CA ILE A 223 15.05 -18.96 12.15
C ILE A 223 15.81 -19.71 11.06
N TYR A 224 15.93 -19.04 9.92
CA TYR A 224 16.61 -19.47 8.71
C TYR A 224 17.90 -18.66 8.58
N GLY A 225 19.03 -19.30 8.34
CA GLY A 225 20.29 -18.63 8.05
C GLY A 225 21.30 -19.54 7.35
N PRO A 226 22.41 -18.98 6.83
CA PRO A 226 23.50 -19.78 6.27
C PRO A 226 24.16 -20.62 7.38
N PRO A 227 24.86 -21.72 7.01
CA PRO A 227 25.60 -22.53 7.99
C PRO A 227 26.58 -21.69 8.82
N GLY A 228 26.62 -21.90 10.15
CA GLY A 228 27.51 -21.17 11.06
C GLY A 228 26.96 -19.82 11.56
N ALA A 229 25.73 -19.44 11.18
CA ALA A 229 25.13 -18.18 11.57
C ALA A 229 24.41 -18.21 12.94
N GLU A 230 24.46 -19.31 13.69
CA GLU A 230 23.70 -19.51 14.93
C GLU A 230 24.05 -18.48 16.00
N ALA A 231 25.34 -18.15 16.14
CA ALA A 231 25.77 -17.12 17.07
C ALA A 231 25.28 -15.72 16.66
N ALA A 232 25.19 -15.43 15.35
CA ALA A 232 24.64 -14.17 14.87
C ALA A 232 23.11 -14.13 15.06
N ALA A 233 22.42 -15.23 14.79
CA ALA A 233 21.00 -15.38 15.02
C ALA A 233 20.62 -15.18 16.49
N ALA A 234 21.36 -15.79 17.41
CA ALA A 234 21.14 -15.61 18.85
C ALA A 234 21.41 -14.18 19.35
N ARG A 235 22.29 -13.42 18.67
CA ARG A 235 22.54 -12.01 18.99
C ARG A 235 21.44 -11.09 18.47
N VAL A 236 20.98 -11.30 17.24
CA VAL A 236 19.93 -10.45 16.63
C VAL A 236 18.56 -10.80 17.20
N PHE A 237 18.18 -12.08 17.11
CA PHE A 237 16.88 -12.57 17.56
C PHE A 237 16.96 -13.04 19.01
N THR A 238 17.10 -12.07 19.91
CA THR A 238 17.07 -12.34 21.35
C THR A 238 15.71 -12.89 21.77
N PRO A 239 15.60 -13.64 22.89
CA PRO A 239 14.32 -14.16 23.36
C PRO A 239 13.23 -13.08 23.51
N GLU A 240 13.61 -11.90 23.98
CA GLU A 240 12.72 -10.75 24.12
C GLU A 240 12.20 -10.25 22.76
N LEU A 241 13.08 -10.12 21.75
CA LEU A 241 12.67 -9.72 20.41
C LEU A 241 11.77 -10.79 19.76
N ILE A 242 12.12 -12.07 19.94
CA ILE A 242 11.31 -13.19 19.44
C ILE A 242 9.90 -13.15 20.04
N ASP A 243 9.78 -12.90 21.34
CA ASP A 243 8.48 -12.80 22.01
C ASP A 243 7.67 -11.61 21.48
N LEU A 244 8.33 -10.47 21.24
CA LEU A 244 7.73 -9.30 20.62
C LEU A 244 7.32 -9.53 19.16
N LEU A 245 8.00 -10.39 18.40
CA LEU A 245 7.65 -10.70 17.01
C LEU A 245 6.57 -11.78 16.92
N SER A 246 6.57 -12.71 17.86
CA SER A 246 5.70 -13.91 17.87
C SER A 246 4.39 -13.72 18.65
N ASP A 247 4.01 -12.49 18.98
CA ASP A 247 2.72 -12.19 19.62
C ASP A 247 1.54 -12.70 18.77
N PRO A 248 0.69 -13.60 19.31
CA PRO A 248 -0.41 -14.21 18.55
C PRO A 248 -1.41 -13.20 17.97
N GLY A 249 -1.59 -12.04 18.60
CA GLY A 249 -2.53 -11.02 18.15
C GLY A 249 -2.09 -10.27 16.88
N SER A 250 -0.78 -10.20 16.63
CA SER A 250 -0.22 -9.54 15.45
C SER A 250 1.17 -10.13 15.15
N PRO A 251 1.24 -11.35 14.58
CA PRO A 251 2.51 -12.01 14.30
C PRO A 251 3.30 -11.22 13.25
N ARG A 252 4.63 -11.13 13.44
CA ARG A 252 5.55 -10.38 12.58
C ARG A 252 6.73 -11.26 12.20
N CYS A 253 7.07 -11.25 10.92
CA CYS A 253 8.28 -11.90 10.42
C CYS A 253 9.42 -10.89 10.41
N ALA A 254 10.67 -11.35 10.42
CA ALA A 254 11.82 -10.47 10.34
C ALA A 254 12.91 -11.02 9.42
N GLU A 255 13.73 -10.14 8.87
CA GLU A 255 14.81 -10.45 7.94
C GLU A 255 16.00 -9.53 8.22
N THR A 256 17.22 -10.04 8.17
CA THR A 256 18.43 -9.21 8.18
C THR A 256 19.08 -9.17 6.81
N ARG A 257 19.44 -7.98 6.32
CA ARG A 257 20.09 -7.76 5.02
C ARG A 257 21.21 -6.77 5.15
N GLY A 258 22.44 -7.18 4.86
CA GLY A 258 23.60 -6.31 5.04
C GLY A 258 23.68 -5.88 6.50
N SER A 259 23.50 -4.59 6.80
CA SER A 259 23.43 -4.05 8.16
C SER A 259 22.03 -3.76 8.66
N THR A 260 20.99 -4.16 7.93
CA THR A 260 19.62 -3.73 8.19
C THR A 260 18.80 -4.88 8.79
N LEU A 261 17.99 -4.57 9.81
CA LEU A 261 16.89 -5.41 10.26
C LEU A 261 15.58 -4.90 9.66
N LEU A 262 14.85 -5.81 9.05
CA LEU A 262 13.53 -5.62 8.48
C LEU A 262 12.52 -6.43 9.27
N VAL A 263 11.39 -5.83 9.62
CA VAL A 263 10.28 -6.50 10.30
C VAL A 263 9.02 -6.27 9.48
N TYR A 264 8.32 -7.35 9.17
CA TYR A 264 7.17 -7.35 8.27
C TYR A 264 5.89 -7.73 9.00
N GLN A 265 4.81 -7.03 8.62
CA GLN A 265 3.44 -7.36 8.96
C GLN A 265 2.67 -7.63 7.67
N PHE A 266 2.41 -8.91 7.39
CA PHE A 266 1.73 -9.35 6.16
C PHE A 266 0.20 -9.27 6.24
N VAL A 267 -0.35 -8.82 7.36
CA VAL A 267 -1.75 -8.40 7.47
C VAL A 267 -1.83 -6.89 7.21
N ARG A 268 -3.01 -6.41 6.82
CA ARG A 268 -3.24 -4.98 6.56
C ARG A 268 -2.71 -4.13 7.72
N HIS A 269 -1.67 -3.37 7.45
CA HIS A 269 -1.07 -2.47 8.42
C HIS A 269 -2.02 -1.30 8.67
N ASP A 270 -2.24 -1.00 9.95
CA ASP A 270 -2.97 0.20 10.34
C ASP A 270 -1.96 1.19 10.88
N VAL A 271 -1.53 2.11 10.02
CA VAL A 271 -0.55 3.14 10.36
C VAL A 271 -1.01 4.10 11.47
N LEU A 272 -2.29 4.06 11.86
CA LEU A 272 -2.82 4.86 12.96
C LEU A 272 -3.01 4.07 14.25
N SER A 273 -2.74 2.77 14.25
CA SER A 273 -2.85 1.98 15.46
C SER A 273 -1.75 2.39 16.44
N ALA A 274 -2.14 3.08 17.51
CA ALA A 274 -1.23 3.44 18.60
C ALA A 274 -0.53 2.20 19.20
N ASP A 275 -1.24 1.07 19.30
CA ASP A 275 -0.66 -0.19 19.76
C ASP A 275 0.42 -0.73 18.81
N GLN A 276 0.22 -0.63 17.50
CA GLN A 276 1.26 -1.01 16.53
C GLN A 276 2.49 -0.14 16.69
N TRP A 277 2.31 1.18 16.83
CA TRP A 277 3.40 2.13 17.07
C TRP A 277 4.15 1.87 18.37
N ARG A 278 3.43 1.62 19.48
CA ARG A 278 4.04 1.22 20.76
C ARG A 278 4.89 -0.03 20.58
N ARG A 279 4.37 -1.03 19.87
CA ARG A 279 5.10 -2.27 19.64
C ARG A 279 6.29 -2.09 18.71
N HIS A 280 6.20 -1.22 17.70
CA HIS A 280 7.36 -0.84 16.88
C HIS A 280 8.44 -0.15 17.71
N ALA A 281 8.07 0.80 18.57
CA ALA A 281 9.00 1.45 19.49
C ALA A 281 9.65 0.43 20.45
N GLN A 282 8.87 -0.53 20.97
CA GLN A 282 9.40 -1.62 21.80
C GLN A 282 10.41 -2.48 21.03
N ILE A 283 10.12 -2.87 19.78
CA ILE A 283 11.06 -3.62 18.94
C ILE A 283 12.36 -2.84 18.77
N VAL A 284 12.28 -1.55 18.43
CA VAL A 284 13.46 -0.68 18.24
C VAL A 284 14.27 -0.59 19.52
N ASP A 285 13.63 -0.30 20.66
CA ASP A 285 14.30 -0.20 21.94
C ASP A 285 14.92 -1.55 22.37
N THR A 286 14.27 -2.68 22.08
CA THR A 286 14.82 -4.03 22.35
C THR A 286 16.04 -4.31 21.47
N VAL A 287 16.04 -3.95 20.19
CA VAL A 287 17.20 -4.16 19.32
C VAL A 287 18.37 -3.27 19.73
N LEU A 288 18.12 -2.00 20.02
CA LEU A 288 19.16 -1.04 20.44
C LEU A 288 19.81 -1.40 21.78
N ARG A 289 19.04 -1.95 22.72
CA ARG A 289 19.61 -2.46 23.99
C ARG A 289 20.58 -3.63 23.81
N ASN A 290 20.45 -4.38 22.72
CA ASN A 290 21.20 -5.62 22.50
C ASN A 290 22.52 -5.39 21.76
N GLU A 291 23.17 -4.22 21.93
CA GLU A 291 24.43 -3.78 21.29
C GLU A 291 25.03 -4.84 20.36
N ILE A 292 24.73 -4.76 19.06
CA ILE A 292 25.29 -5.71 18.09
C ILE A 292 26.68 -5.17 17.73
N PRO A 293 27.79 -5.74 18.25
CA PRO A 293 29.11 -5.27 17.86
C PRO A 293 29.32 -5.50 16.35
N PRO A 294 30.08 -4.63 15.69
CA PRO A 294 30.37 -4.80 14.26
C PRO A 294 31.01 -6.18 14.05
N PRO A 295 30.56 -6.95 13.04
CA PRO A 295 31.12 -8.26 12.75
C PRO A 295 32.59 -8.15 12.28
N ALA A 296 33.33 -9.24 12.45
CA ALA A 296 34.51 -9.48 11.63
C ALA A 296 34.08 -9.63 10.16
N ALA A 297 34.78 -8.94 9.25
CA ALA A 297 34.43 -8.78 7.85
C ALA A 297 34.04 -10.10 7.15
N VAL A 298 32.84 -10.13 6.56
CA VAL A 298 32.42 -11.17 5.62
C VAL A 298 32.28 -10.54 4.23
N VAL A 299 32.99 -11.12 3.26
CA VAL A 299 33.17 -10.59 1.90
C VAL A 299 32.04 -11.06 0.98
N GLY A 300 31.22 -10.10 0.53
CA GLY A 300 30.84 -9.87 -0.87
C GLY A 300 29.92 -10.84 -1.62
N ALA A 301 28.72 -10.37 -1.97
CA ALA A 301 28.07 -10.67 -3.25
C ALA A 301 27.12 -9.52 -3.64
N THR A 302 27.44 -8.81 -4.72
CA THR A 302 26.60 -7.73 -5.28
C THR A 302 25.97 -8.19 -6.60
N MET A 303 24.64 -8.08 -6.69
CA MET A 303 23.86 -8.35 -7.90
C MET A 303 23.25 -7.03 -8.41
N THR A 304 23.45 -6.70 -9.68
CA THR A 304 22.94 -5.47 -10.32
C THR A 304 21.57 -5.69 -10.98
N PRO A 305 20.57 -4.81 -10.80
CA PRO A 305 19.30 -4.92 -11.50
C PRO A 305 19.27 -4.17 -12.85
N ARG A 306 18.50 -4.71 -13.80
CA ARG A 306 18.41 -4.31 -15.20
C ARG A 306 17.07 -3.59 -15.45
N ARG A 307 17.11 -2.35 -15.99
CA ARG A 307 15.93 -1.52 -16.30
C ARG A 307 15.17 -2.03 -17.54
N TRP A 308 13.85 -2.20 -17.42
CA TRP A 308 12.90 -2.23 -18.53
C TRP A 308 11.66 -1.40 -18.16
N GLY A 309 11.27 -0.48 -19.02
CA GLY A 309 10.06 0.34 -18.85
C GLY A 309 9.08 0.10 -19.99
N ARG A 310 7.78 0.00 -19.67
CA ARG A 310 6.67 0.14 -20.62
C ARG A 310 5.46 0.82 -19.96
N SER A 311 4.74 1.62 -20.74
CA SER A 311 3.64 2.49 -20.34
C SER A 311 2.26 1.82 -20.44
N PRO A 312 1.24 2.31 -19.70
CA PRO A 312 -0.07 1.67 -19.58
C PRO A 312 -1.08 2.21 -20.61
N TRP A 313 -0.91 1.87 -21.89
CA TRP A 313 -1.87 2.22 -22.96
C TRP A 313 -3.07 1.27 -23.05
N TRP A 314 -3.02 0.11 -22.37
CA TRP A 314 -4.03 -0.95 -22.46
C TRP A 314 -5.41 -0.57 -21.90
N ASN A 315 -5.49 0.32 -20.90
CA ASN A 315 -6.76 0.76 -20.34
C ASN A 315 -7.60 1.59 -21.33
N TRP A 316 -6.97 2.23 -22.33
CA TRP A 316 -7.70 2.96 -23.38
C TRP A 316 -8.27 2.06 -24.46
N LEU A 317 -7.69 0.86 -24.65
CA LEU A 317 -8.14 -0.08 -25.67
C LEU A 317 -9.49 -0.71 -25.32
N LEU A 318 -9.72 -0.98 -24.04
CA LEU A 318 -10.96 -1.58 -23.52
C LEU A 318 -12.17 -0.63 -23.67
N VAL A 319 -11.97 0.67 -23.45
CA VAL A 319 -13.01 1.69 -23.62
C VAL A 319 -13.40 1.85 -25.09
N LEU A 320 -12.43 1.82 -26.01
CA LEU A 320 -12.70 1.92 -27.46
C LEU A 320 -13.45 0.71 -28.01
N VAL A 321 -13.14 -0.50 -27.52
CA VAL A 321 -13.83 -1.73 -27.96
C VAL A 321 -15.30 -1.74 -27.53
N LEU A 322 -15.61 -1.30 -26.31
CA LEU A 322 -17.00 -1.23 -25.83
C LEU A 322 -17.82 -0.16 -26.59
N ALA A 323 -17.23 1.00 -26.88
CA ALA A 323 -17.89 2.04 -27.66
C ALA A 323 -18.18 1.58 -29.11
N ALA A 324 -17.23 0.87 -29.74
CA ALA A 324 -17.40 0.31 -31.08
C ALA A 324 -18.50 -0.77 -31.14
N GLY A 325 -18.60 -1.61 -30.11
CA GLY A 325 -19.63 -2.66 -30.03
C GLY A 325 -21.04 -2.09 -29.98
N VAL A 326 -21.27 -1.03 -29.20
CA VAL A 326 -22.56 -0.34 -29.13
C VAL A 326 -22.91 0.29 -30.49
N LEU A 327 -21.94 0.96 -31.13
CA LEU A 327 -22.16 1.59 -32.44
C LEU A 327 -22.52 0.55 -33.53
N ALA A 328 -21.82 -0.58 -33.56
CA ALA A 328 -22.06 -1.65 -34.52
C ALA A 328 -23.45 -2.31 -34.34
N LEU A 329 -23.89 -2.49 -33.09
CA LEU A 329 -25.22 -3.03 -32.79
C LEU A 329 -26.33 -2.08 -33.24
N THR A 330 -26.12 -0.77 -33.04
CA THR A 330 -27.07 0.28 -33.43
C THR A 330 -27.21 0.36 -34.95
N VAL A 331 -26.10 0.30 -35.68
CA VAL A 331 -26.09 0.30 -37.16
C VAL A 331 -26.74 -0.97 -37.72
N SER A 332 -26.48 -2.13 -37.12
CA SER A 332 -27.06 -3.40 -37.59
C SER A 332 -28.58 -3.43 -37.41
N LEU A 333 -29.10 -2.87 -36.32
CA LEU A 333 -30.55 -2.74 -36.10
C LEU A 333 -31.21 -1.78 -37.09
N LEU A 334 -30.54 -0.67 -37.43
CA LEU A 334 -31.01 0.31 -38.42
C LEU A 334 -31.02 -0.22 -39.86
N LEU A 335 -30.13 -1.16 -40.20
CA LEU A 335 -30.08 -1.77 -41.54
C LEU A 335 -31.05 -2.96 -41.69
N ALA A 336 -31.52 -3.52 -40.58
CA ALA A 336 -32.45 -4.66 -40.57
C ALA A 336 -33.93 -4.23 -40.56
N SER A 337 -34.22 -2.96 -40.26
CA SER A 337 -35.55 -2.32 -40.32
C SER A 337 -35.79 -1.62 -41.63
#